data_AF-R6GU26-F1
#
_entry.id   AF-R6GU26-F1
#
_cell.length_a   1.000
_cell.length_b   1.000
_cell.length_c   1.000
_cell.angle_alpha   90.00
_cell.angle_beta   90.00
_cell.angle_gamma   90.00
#
_symmetry.space_group_name_H-M   'P 1'
#
loop_
_entity.id
_entity.type
_entity.pdbx_description
1 polymer ?
#
loop_
_entity_poly.entity_id
_entity_poly.type
_entity_poly.pdbx_seq_one_letter_code
_entity_poly.pdbx_strand_id
1 'polypeptide(L)'
;MLSNLESKKEKILLVASGGSGAQYFNYNSGETYNYGFGASGGGVEGTEIKCSSDFSNAYLTDIRPASQTYGGSSVYNVTEIATGSFGQGSSSYSGGGGGYYGGSSNFGITGSGSSYIGNSLLTEKSMYCYNCQESSEISTKTISTTCVNSTPKENCAKQGNGYARITLMSSPETITTDKVTITAQENASQSLNNITGKSVTCKLKLNKVSRTKKAYDGPQKWTYDYTGNEQVFTAPVNGTYKFELWGAQGGAYYQAANGSYVSGELVIKKGEKFYVYVGRTGLDSSSTDYVFNYGYQNYIKTGGGATDIRLVNGNWDSLSSLVSRIMVAGGGGSQGGLNPTDGGSPYGGSAGGLVGYQGGSCISGNVTEHKGAKGATQTSGHAFGSVPLLNTGGNYFFNNSGGNGYWSGNFYDWVGAGGHNAVSGAGGGSSFISGHTGCVAILSQNSTTPRSDSKGATCKDGTTDITCSYHYSNIIFKNTIMIDGEGYSWTTVKGKKTSMPSHDGLSTIVGNNSNGYAKITLISQD
;
A
#
# COMPACT_ATOMS: atom_id res chain seq x y z
N MET A 1 -28.77 -3.96 -2.05
CA MET A 1 -27.31 -3.74 -2.18
C MET A 1 -26.66 -3.31 -0.86
N LEU A 2 -27.33 -2.58 0.06
CA LEU A 2 -26.81 -2.33 1.42
C LEU A 2 -26.98 -3.50 2.41
N SER A 3 -28.03 -4.31 2.28
CA SER A 3 -28.30 -5.47 3.16
C SER A 3 -27.13 -6.48 3.18
N ASN A 4 -26.37 -6.58 2.09
CA ASN A 4 -25.19 -7.45 2.00
C ASN A 4 -24.01 -6.98 2.87
N LEU A 5 -24.00 -5.71 3.32
CA LEU A 5 -23.00 -5.19 4.25
C LEU A 5 -23.31 -5.52 5.71
N GLU A 6 -24.47 -6.13 6.00
CA GLU A 6 -24.81 -6.52 7.36
C GLU A 6 -23.80 -7.50 7.97
N SER A 7 -23.22 -8.36 7.12
CA SER A 7 -22.14 -9.28 7.50
C SER A 7 -20.77 -8.63 7.69
N LYS A 8 -20.64 -7.32 7.42
CA LYS A 8 -19.39 -6.55 7.43
C LYS A 8 -19.51 -5.26 8.25
N LYS A 9 -20.31 -5.28 9.32
CA LYS A 9 -20.60 -4.11 10.19
C LYS A 9 -19.31 -3.46 10.72
N GLU A 10 -18.25 -4.24 10.94
CA GLU A 10 -16.95 -3.77 11.38
C GLU A 10 -16.25 -2.83 10.39
N LYS A 11 -16.63 -2.86 9.11
CA LYS A 11 -16.06 -2.00 8.05
C LYS A 11 -16.82 -0.71 7.84
N ILE A 12 -17.98 -0.55 8.48
CA ILE A 12 -18.79 0.66 8.37
C ILE A 12 -18.26 1.67 9.38
N LEU A 13 -17.86 2.84 8.90
CA LEU A 13 -17.36 3.92 9.76
C LEU A 13 -18.52 4.76 10.30
N LEU A 14 -19.31 5.33 9.39
CA LEU A 14 -20.36 6.31 9.67
C LEU A 14 -21.59 6.00 8.82
N VAL A 15 -22.78 6.19 9.37
CA VAL A 15 -24.04 6.24 8.60
C VAL A 15 -24.83 7.45 9.05
N ALA A 16 -25.25 8.29 8.12
CA ALA A 16 -26.26 9.32 8.34
C ALA A 16 -27.59 8.81 7.77
N SER A 17 -28.62 8.75 8.62
CA SER A 17 -29.94 8.28 8.21
C SER A 17 -30.67 9.30 7.32
N GLY A 18 -31.58 8.78 6.49
CA GLY A 18 -32.50 9.59 5.71
C GLY A 18 -33.86 9.72 6.40
N GLY A 19 -34.59 10.78 6.08
CA GLY A 19 -36.01 10.89 6.43
C GLY A 19 -36.89 9.91 5.66
N SER A 20 -38.13 9.75 6.10
CA SER A 20 -39.15 8.92 5.42
C SER A 20 -39.97 9.72 4.42
N GLY A 21 -40.74 9.04 3.58
CA GLY A 21 -41.70 9.70 2.70
C GLY A 21 -42.85 10.32 3.47
N ALA A 22 -43.46 11.35 2.88
CA ALA A 22 -44.73 11.88 3.32
C ALA A 22 -45.87 11.02 2.79
N GLN A 23 -47.02 11.04 3.46
CA GLN A 23 -48.24 10.39 2.96
C GLN A 23 -49.40 11.34 2.85
N TYR A 24 -50.20 11.07 1.84
CA TYR A 24 -51.52 11.64 1.67
C TYR A 24 -52.55 10.53 1.90
N PHE A 25 -53.50 10.74 2.81
CA PHE A 25 -54.57 9.79 3.03
C PHE A 25 -55.90 10.46 3.41
N ASN A 26 -57.00 9.81 3.03
CA ASN A 26 -58.36 10.27 3.27
C ASN A 26 -59.04 9.32 4.26
N TYR A 27 -59.48 9.85 5.39
CA TYR A 27 -60.27 9.12 6.37
C TYR A 27 -61.71 9.67 6.36
N ASN A 28 -62.62 8.94 5.69
CA ASN A 28 -64.07 9.11 5.59
C ASN A 28 -64.63 10.55 5.38
N SER A 29 -65.00 10.82 4.12
CA SER A 29 -66.16 11.59 3.63
C SER A 29 -66.83 12.63 4.54
N GLY A 30 -66.09 13.65 4.99
CA GLY A 30 -66.67 14.73 5.78
C GLY A 30 -65.88 16.03 5.71
N GLU A 31 -64.68 16.08 6.29
CA GLU A 31 -63.93 17.34 6.38
C GLU A 31 -62.41 17.10 6.39
N THR A 32 -61.69 18.01 5.72
CA THR A 32 -60.23 18.28 5.76
C THR A 32 -59.26 17.16 5.35
N TYR A 33 -58.57 17.41 4.23
CA TYR A 33 -57.39 16.67 3.78
C TYR A 33 -56.31 16.61 4.87
N ASN A 34 -55.88 15.41 5.27
CA ASN A 34 -54.78 15.24 6.22
C ASN A 34 -53.48 14.87 5.47
N TYR A 35 -52.48 15.74 5.58
CA TYR A 35 -51.13 15.51 5.08
C TYR A 35 -50.25 14.99 6.21
N GLY A 36 -49.73 13.78 6.04
CA GLY A 36 -48.73 13.22 6.93
C GLY A 36 -47.33 13.68 6.53
N PHE A 37 -46.69 14.51 7.34
CA PHE A 37 -45.28 14.86 7.14
C PHE A 37 -44.39 13.61 7.28
N GLY A 38 -43.35 13.54 6.45
CA GLY A 38 -42.33 12.51 6.58
C GLY A 38 -41.46 12.76 7.82
N ALA A 39 -41.12 11.68 8.53
CA ALA A 39 -40.21 11.70 9.67
C ALA A 39 -38.81 12.15 9.24
N SER A 40 -38.15 12.95 10.09
CA SER A 40 -36.78 13.43 9.84
C SER A 40 -35.75 12.34 10.12
N GLY A 41 -34.57 12.39 9.50
CA GLY A 41 -33.49 11.43 9.78
C GLY A 41 -33.16 11.34 11.27
N GLY A 42 -33.07 10.12 11.81
CA GLY A 42 -32.78 9.84 13.20
C GLY A 42 -31.28 9.78 13.56
N GLY A 43 -31.01 9.77 14.86
CA GLY A 43 -29.67 9.65 15.45
C GLY A 43 -29.46 8.24 15.98
N VAL A 44 -29.31 8.10 17.31
CA VAL A 44 -29.28 6.79 17.99
C VAL A 44 -30.50 5.94 17.63
N GLU A 45 -31.65 6.58 17.47
CA GLU A 45 -32.90 6.00 17.00
C GLU A 45 -33.48 6.81 15.83
N GLY A 46 -34.26 6.14 14.98
CA GLY A 46 -35.13 6.76 13.99
C GLY A 46 -36.17 7.67 14.63
N THR A 47 -36.63 8.68 13.90
CA THR A 47 -37.80 9.46 14.32
C THR A 47 -39.06 8.89 13.69
N GLU A 48 -40.21 9.12 14.32
CA GLU A 48 -41.50 8.65 13.83
C GLU A 48 -42.53 9.79 13.85
N ILE A 49 -43.36 9.85 12.82
CA ILE A 49 -44.49 10.78 12.74
C ILE A 49 -45.76 9.98 12.54
N LYS A 50 -46.66 10.08 13.52
CA LYS A 50 -48.06 9.67 13.41
C LYS A 50 -48.85 10.82 12.76
N CYS A 51 -49.55 10.55 11.67
CA CYS A 51 -50.15 11.61 10.87
C CYS A 51 -51.49 12.11 11.42
N SER A 52 -52.21 11.28 12.18
CA SER A 52 -53.33 11.67 13.03
C SER A 52 -53.32 10.79 14.26
N SER A 53 -53.32 11.38 15.46
CA SER A 53 -53.21 10.63 16.71
C SER A 53 -54.40 9.69 16.93
N ASP A 54 -55.62 10.15 16.66
CA ASP A 54 -56.84 9.34 16.82
C ASP A 54 -56.89 8.15 15.85
N PHE A 55 -56.60 8.38 14.57
CA PHE A 55 -56.52 7.31 13.57
C PHE A 55 -55.40 6.32 13.91
N SER A 56 -54.20 6.85 14.18
CA SER A 56 -53.03 6.02 14.45
C SER A 56 -53.24 5.13 15.67
N ASN A 57 -53.87 5.66 16.73
CA ASN A 57 -54.11 4.89 17.95
C ASN A 57 -55.20 3.81 17.76
N ALA A 58 -56.15 4.01 16.82
CA ALA A 58 -57.18 3.03 16.53
C ALA A 58 -56.68 1.85 15.66
N TYR A 59 -55.71 2.10 14.78
CA TYR A 59 -55.35 1.15 13.71
C TYR A 59 -53.89 0.70 13.69
N LEU A 60 -52.99 1.38 14.39
CA LEU A 60 -51.58 1.01 14.45
C LEU A 60 -51.19 0.41 15.79
N THR A 61 -50.49 -0.71 15.73
CA THR A 61 -49.91 -1.41 16.88
C THR A 61 -48.44 -1.74 16.62
N ASP A 62 -47.72 -2.14 17.69
CA ASP A 62 -46.29 -2.51 17.65
C ASP A 62 -45.41 -1.49 16.88
N ILE A 63 -45.63 -0.21 17.19
CA ILE A 63 -44.85 0.88 16.64
C ILE A 63 -43.54 0.97 17.42
N ARG A 64 -42.43 0.91 16.70
CA ARG A 64 -41.12 1.22 17.26
C ARG A 64 -40.20 1.89 16.23
N PRO A 65 -39.34 2.83 16.67
CA PRO A 65 -38.35 3.44 15.81
C PRO A 65 -37.24 2.45 15.46
N ALA A 66 -36.52 2.74 14.38
CA ALA A 66 -35.28 2.03 14.07
C ALA A 66 -34.22 2.31 15.15
N SER A 67 -33.39 1.32 15.47
CA SER A 67 -32.33 1.47 16.48
C SER A 67 -30.96 1.10 15.90
N GLN A 68 -29.95 1.02 16.76
CA GLN A 68 -28.62 0.53 16.41
C GLN A 68 -28.57 -1.00 16.18
N THR A 69 -29.63 -1.74 16.47
CA THR A 69 -29.61 -3.22 16.43
C THR A 69 -30.80 -3.84 15.68
N TYR A 70 -31.83 -3.06 15.38
CA TYR A 70 -33.03 -3.52 14.67
C TYR A 70 -33.66 -2.39 13.85
N GLY A 71 -34.40 -2.76 12.80
CA GLY A 71 -35.20 -1.82 12.02
C GLY A 71 -36.51 -1.44 12.71
N GLY A 72 -37.00 -0.25 12.36
CA GLY A 72 -38.28 0.24 12.86
C GLY A 72 -39.43 -0.64 12.39
N SER A 73 -40.47 -0.77 13.19
CA SER A 73 -41.64 -1.60 12.86
C SER A 73 -42.94 -0.86 13.11
N SER A 74 -43.99 -1.22 12.37
CA SER A 74 -45.37 -0.88 12.68
C SER A 74 -46.30 -1.93 12.07
N VAL A 75 -47.46 -2.12 12.70
CA VAL A 75 -48.50 -3.03 12.23
C VAL A 75 -49.80 -2.26 12.01
N TYR A 76 -50.36 -2.30 10.80
CA TYR A 76 -51.64 -1.68 10.45
C TYR A 76 -52.76 -2.72 10.42
N ASN A 77 -53.91 -2.40 11.03
CA ASN A 77 -55.10 -3.26 11.10
C ASN A 77 -54.81 -4.69 11.63
N VAL A 78 -53.78 -4.86 12.47
CA VAL A 78 -53.34 -6.15 13.04
C VAL A 78 -52.78 -7.14 12.01
N THR A 79 -52.77 -6.81 10.71
CA THR A 79 -52.40 -7.73 9.63
C THR A 79 -51.21 -7.26 8.79
N GLU A 80 -51.02 -5.95 8.61
CA GLU A 80 -50.02 -5.41 7.70
C GLU A 80 -48.76 -4.96 8.46
N ILE A 81 -47.73 -5.81 8.45
CA ILE A 81 -46.45 -5.54 9.12
C ILE A 81 -45.49 -4.86 8.15
N ALA A 82 -44.95 -3.71 8.55
CA ALA A 82 -43.93 -3.00 7.80
C ALA A 82 -42.71 -2.74 8.68
N THR A 83 -41.62 -3.46 8.39
CA THR A 83 -40.38 -3.38 9.17
C THR A 83 -39.22 -2.97 8.26
N GLY A 84 -38.46 -1.97 8.69
CA GLY A 84 -37.17 -1.64 8.09
C GLY A 84 -36.13 -2.73 8.36
N SER A 85 -35.08 -2.74 7.55
CA SER A 85 -33.98 -3.69 7.65
C SER A 85 -32.64 -2.96 7.62
N PHE A 86 -31.53 -3.70 7.73
CA PHE A 86 -30.20 -3.11 7.65
C PHE A 86 -30.01 -2.33 6.34
N GLY A 87 -29.75 -1.03 6.45
CA GLY A 87 -29.54 -0.16 5.28
C GLY A 87 -30.80 0.28 4.52
N GLN A 88 -32.00 -0.24 4.83
CA GLN A 88 -33.20 -0.03 4.02
C GLN A 88 -34.46 0.18 4.88
N GLY A 89 -35.21 1.24 4.63
CA GLY A 89 -36.52 1.44 5.24
C GLY A 89 -37.56 0.47 4.67
N SER A 90 -38.68 0.31 5.38
CA SER A 90 -39.80 -0.49 4.86
C SER A 90 -40.45 0.17 3.64
N SER A 91 -41.21 -0.61 2.87
CA SER A 91 -41.80 -0.17 1.60
C SER A 91 -43.32 -0.31 1.59
N SER A 92 -44.00 0.23 2.61
CA SER A 92 -45.46 0.23 2.69
C SER A 92 -45.99 1.66 2.71
N TYR A 93 -46.88 1.99 1.77
CA TYR A 93 -47.49 3.31 1.57
C TYR A 93 -46.49 4.46 1.32
N SER A 94 -45.93 5.06 2.38
CA SER A 94 -45.05 6.25 2.34
C SER A 94 -43.57 5.93 2.14
N GLY A 95 -43.15 4.71 2.47
CA GLY A 95 -41.74 4.31 2.47
C GLY A 95 -40.97 4.87 3.69
N GLY A 96 -40.29 3.96 4.39
CA GLY A 96 -39.47 4.29 5.56
C GLY A 96 -38.12 4.88 5.16
N GLY A 97 -37.54 5.69 6.04
CA GLY A 97 -36.20 6.24 5.82
C GLY A 97 -35.12 5.18 5.92
N GLY A 98 -34.12 5.22 5.04
CA GLY A 98 -32.92 4.39 5.15
C GLY A 98 -32.02 4.83 6.33
N GLY A 99 -31.19 3.92 6.83
CA GLY A 99 -30.27 4.19 7.93
C GLY A 99 -29.37 2.98 8.18
N TYR A 100 -28.64 2.98 9.29
CA TYR A 100 -27.91 1.80 9.74
C TYR A 100 -28.89 0.63 9.90
N TYR A 101 -30.02 0.90 10.55
CA TYR A 101 -31.26 0.19 10.30
C TYR A 101 -32.33 1.16 9.81
N GLY A 102 -33.13 0.74 8.84
CA GLY A 102 -34.17 1.58 8.26
C GLY A 102 -35.42 1.66 9.14
N GLY A 103 -36.19 2.73 8.91
CA GLY A 103 -37.43 3.02 9.61
C GLY A 103 -38.63 2.26 9.09
N SER A 104 -39.72 2.34 9.86
CA SER A 104 -41.04 1.80 9.53
C SER A 104 -41.82 2.71 8.58
N SER A 105 -42.91 2.19 8.02
CA SER A 105 -43.82 2.94 7.16
C SER A 105 -45.13 2.18 7.09
N ASN A 106 -46.26 2.83 7.36
CA ASN A 106 -47.57 2.21 7.16
C ASN A 106 -48.62 3.31 6.97
N PHE A 107 -49.85 2.91 6.68
CA PHE A 107 -50.94 3.87 6.58
C PHE A 107 -51.13 4.60 7.93
N GLY A 108 -50.94 5.92 7.94
CA GLY A 108 -51.03 6.75 9.15
C GLY A 108 -49.73 6.91 9.96
N ILE A 109 -48.64 6.21 9.63
CA ILE A 109 -47.31 6.43 10.23
C ILE A 109 -46.16 6.44 9.23
N THR A 110 -45.15 7.26 9.49
CA THR A 110 -43.89 7.26 8.76
C THR A 110 -42.73 7.26 9.75
N GLY A 111 -41.69 6.47 9.48
CA GLY A 111 -40.54 6.30 10.37
C GLY A 111 -39.22 6.38 9.61
N SER A 112 -38.23 7.07 10.18
CA SER A 112 -36.90 7.19 9.60
C SER A 112 -35.92 6.15 10.13
N GLY A 113 -34.76 6.03 9.48
CA GLY A 113 -33.70 5.14 9.92
C GLY A 113 -32.88 5.71 11.07
N SER A 114 -32.09 4.85 11.70
CA SER A 114 -31.06 5.23 12.66
C SER A 114 -29.75 5.60 11.97
N SER A 115 -29.00 6.54 12.53
CA SER A 115 -27.62 6.84 12.12
C SER A 115 -26.62 5.94 12.86
N TYR A 116 -25.33 5.94 12.52
CA TYR A 116 -24.32 5.12 13.18
C TYR A 116 -22.96 5.81 13.26
N ILE A 117 -22.33 5.75 14.44
CA ILE A 117 -20.96 6.23 14.73
C ILE A 117 -20.18 5.25 15.63
N GLY A 118 -20.62 3.99 15.72
CA GLY A 118 -20.07 3.04 16.70
C GLY A 118 -18.62 2.59 16.44
N ASN A 119 -18.08 2.79 15.23
CA ASN A 119 -16.80 2.21 14.82
C ASN A 119 -15.60 2.76 15.62
N SER A 120 -14.79 1.89 16.23
CA SER A 120 -13.66 2.28 17.10
C SER A 120 -12.54 3.07 16.42
N LEU A 121 -12.48 3.11 15.08
CA LEU A 121 -11.49 3.90 14.33
C LEU A 121 -11.75 5.40 14.38
N LEU A 122 -12.97 5.80 14.74
CA LEU A 122 -13.35 7.20 14.85
C LEU A 122 -13.03 7.73 16.26
N THR A 123 -12.68 9.00 16.35
CA THR A 123 -12.55 9.75 17.61
C THR A 123 -13.44 11.00 17.52
N GLU A 124 -13.79 11.61 18.65
CA GLU A 124 -14.62 12.84 18.70
C GLU A 124 -15.94 12.75 17.91
N LYS A 125 -16.72 11.71 18.19
CA LYS A 125 -17.90 11.38 17.40
C LYS A 125 -19.16 12.05 17.95
N SER A 126 -20.01 12.52 17.05
CA SER A 126 -21.35 13.02 17.38
C SER A 126 -22.27 12.95 16.16
N MET A 127 -23.52 12.58 16.38
CA MET A 127 -24.61 12.68 15.43
C MET A 127 -25.49 13.88 15.79
N TYR A 128 -25.95 14.61 14.78
CA TYR A 128 -26.93 15.69 14.94
C TYR A 128 -28.16 15.35 14.11
N CYS A 129 -29.33 15.37 14.74
CA CYS A 129 -30.61 15.11 14.06
C CYS A 129 -31.68 16.11 14.48
N TYR A 130 -32.67 16.29 13.62
CA TYR A 130 -33.72 17.27 13.82
C TYR A 130 -34.78 16.75 14.79
N ASN A 131 -34.96 17.43 15.93
CA ASN A 131 -35.97 17.10 16.95
C ASN A 131 -36.07 15.59 17.27
N CYS A 132 -34.93 14.98 17.59
CA CYS A 132 -34.76 13.53 17.72
C CYS A 132 -34.37 13.11 19.13
N GLN A 133 -34.35 11.79 19.36
CA GLN A 133 -33.88 11.18 20.60
C GLN A 133 -32.37 11.36 20.77
N GLU A 134 -31.96 11.86 21.93
CA GLU A 134 -30.56 12.13 22.27
C GLU A 134 -29.88 10.92 22.94
N SER A 135 -28.54 10.93 22.95
CA SER A 135 -27.74 9.94 23.65
C SER A 135 -26.39 10.55 24.03
N SER A 136 -25.92 10.24 25.24
CA SER A 136 -24.62 10.66 25.77
C SER A 136 -23.51 9.62 25.59
N GLU A 137 -23.84 8.39 25.18
CA GLU A 137 -22.89 7.29 25.05
C GLU A 137 -21.94 7.48 23.86
N ILE A 138 -20.65 7.16 24.03
CA ILE A 138 -19.61 7.46 23.02
C ILE A 138 -19.90 6.80 21.66
N SER A 139 -20.45 5.59 21.64
CA SER A 139 -20.76 4.85 20.42
C SER A 139 -22.04 5.30 19.71
N THR A 140 -22.87 6.10 20.36
CA THR A 140 -24.19 6.54 19.86
C THR A 140 -24.49 8.01 20.12
N LYS A 141 -23.48 8.81 20.49
CA LYS A 141 -23.63 10.20 20.93
C LYS A 141 -24.47 10.99 19.93
N THR A 142 -25.64 11.43 20.38
CA THR A 142 -26.65 12.09 19.55
C THR A 142 -27.10 13.36 20.24
N ILE A 143 -27.11 14.46 19.48
CA ILE A 143 -27.54 15.79 19.93
C ILE A 143 -28.71 16.21 19.03
N SER A 144 -29.81 16.60 19.64
CA SER A 144 -30.98 17.11 18.92
C SER A 144 -30.74 18.57 18.54
N THR A 145 -31.14 18.94 17.33
CA THR A 145 -31.02 20.31 16.81
C THR A 145 -32.32 20.76 16.16
N THR A 146 -32.63 22.05 16.23
CA THR A 146 -33.70 22.67 15.43
C THR A 146 -33.16 23.34 14.17
N CYS A 147 -31.83 23.35 13.98
CA CYS A 147 -31.22 23.93 12.80
C CYS A 147 -31.40 22.99 11.59
N VAL A 148 -31.93 23.53 10.49
CA VAL A 148 -32.09 22.84 9.21
C VAL A 148 -31.48 23.68 8.10
N ASN A 149 -30.74 23.06 7.18
CA ASN A 149 -30.17 23.76 6.04
C ASN A 149 -30.07 22.86 4.79
N SER A 150 -30.39 23.40 3.62
CA SER A 150 -30.22 22.72 2.33
C SER A 150 -28.74 22.60 1.93
N THR A 151 -27.90 23.55 2.38
CA THR A 151 -26.44 23.50 2.29
C THR A 151 -25.89 22.87 3.56
N PRO A 152 -24.99 21.87 3.48
CA PRO A 152 -24.43 21.20 4.66
C PRO A 152 -23.73 22.20 5.59
N LYS A 153 -24.29 22.35 6.80
CA LYS A 153 -23.75 23.20 7.87
C LYS A 153 -23.48 22.34 9.08
N GLU A 154 -22.38 22.63 9.77
CA GLU A 154 -22.01 21.95 11.00
C GLU A 154 -23.15 22.03 12.04
N ASN A 155 -23.41 20.91 12.71
CA ASN A 155 -24.43 20.75 13.77
C ASN A 155 -25.88 21.06 13.35
N CYS A 156 -26.16 21.10 12.05
CA CYS A 156 -27.49 21.31 11.48
C CYS A 156 -27.94 20.08 10.70
N ALA A 157 -29.24 19.75 10.77
CA ALA A 157 -29.82 18.70 9.97
C ALA A 157 -29.83 19.10 8.48
N LYS A 158 -29.43 18.17 7.61
CA LYS A 158 -29.35 18.38 6.16
C LYS A 158 -30.73 18.20 5.51
N GLN A 159 -31.21 19.23 4.81
CA GLN A 159 -32.40 19.16 3.97
C GLN A 159 -32.04 18.81 2.53
N GLY A 160 -32.84 17.96 1.86
CA GLY A 160 -32.63 17.51 0.48
C GLY A 160 -31.69 16.32 0.39
N ASN A 161 -31.02 16.15 -0.76
CA ASN A 161 -30.14 15.00 -1.01
C ASN A 161 -29.04 14.84 0.06
N GLY A 162 -28.67 13.59 0.34
CA GLY A 162 -27.58 13.24 1.25
C GLY A 162 -26.25 13.85 0.83
N TYR A 163 -25.36 14.06 1.80
CA TYR A 163 -24.08 14.71 1.61
C TYR A 163 -23.00 14.07 2.47
N ALA A 164 -21.82 13.86 1.89
CA ALA A 164 -20.63 13.43 2.59
C ALA A 164 -19.51 14.44 2.35
N ARG A 165 -18.84 14.85 3.44
CA ARG A 165 -17.64 15.67 3.38
C ARG A 165 -16.55 14.97 4.17
N ILE A 166 -15.41 14.78 3.50
CA ILE A 166 -14.20 14.28 4.11
C ILE A 166 -13.20 15.43 4.01
N THR A 167 -12.84 15.98 5.16
CA THR A 167 -11.86 17.07 5.26
C THR A 167 -10.59 16.50 5.87
N LEU A 168 -9.45 16.72 5.21
CA LEU A 168 -8.15 16.45 5.79
C LEU A 168 -7.92 17.46 6.92
N MET A 169 -8.06 17.05 8.18
CA MET A 169 -7.92 17.94 9.34
C MET A 169 -6.47 18.38 9.57
N SER A 170 -5.52 17.50 9.26
CA SER A 170 -4.11 17.84 9.21
C SER A 170 -3.44 16.94 8.18
N SER A 171 -2.78 17.57 7.22
CA SER A 171 -1.58 17.00 6.60
C SER A 171 -0.42 17.33 7.52
N PRO A 172 0.61 16.49 7.69
CA PRO A 172 1.79 16.89 8.45
C PRO A 172 2.53 18.02 7.70
N GLU A 173 2.11 19.27 7.95
CA GLU A 173 2.83 20.47 7.56
C GLU A 173 3.02 21.38 8.79
N THR A 174 4.30 21.60 9.11
CA THR A 174 4.89 22.68 9.91
C THR A 174 4.39 22.92 11.35
N ILE A 175 5.34 22.76 12.27
CA ILE A 175 5.24 22.93 13.72
C ILE A 175 4.87 24.37 14.11
N THR A 176 3.79 24.54 14.88
CA THR A 176 3.60 25.68 15.80
C THR A 176 3.87 25.23 17.23
N THR A 177 4.82 25.89 17.90
CA THR A 177 5.11 25.67 19.32
C THR A 177 4.19 26.53 20.18
N ASP A 178 3.08 25.97 20.67
CA ASP A 178 2.28 26.63 21.70
C ASP A 178 2.88 26.39 23.08
N LYS A 179 3.20 27.50 23.76
CA LYS A 179 3.52 27.51 25.19
C LYS A 179 2.24 27.15 25.96
N VAL A 180 2.16 25.94 26.49
CA VAL A 180 1.07 25.56 27.40
C VAL A 180 1.28 26.24 28.75
N THR A 181 0.37 27.14 29.12
CA THR A 181 0.30 27.73 30.47
C THR A 181 -0.30 26.70 31.43
N ILE A 182 0.47 26.28 32.43
CA ILE A 182 -0.02 25.43 33.52
C ILE A 182 -0.62 26.34 34.61
N THR A 183 -1.92 26.27 34.83
CA THR A 183 -2.61 26.94 35.94
C THR A 183 -2.78 25.99 37.14
N ALA A 184 -2.43 26.45 38.34
CA ALA A 184 -2.72 25.72 39.57
C ALA A 184 -4.23 25.71 39.83
N GLN A 185 -4.81 24.54 40.13
CA GLN A 185 -6.24 24.41 40.43
C GLN A 185 -6.60 24.72 41.89
N GLU A 186 -5.62 24.73 42.79
CA GLU A 186 -5.83 25.06 44.21
C GLU A 186 -4.85 26.15 44.65
N ASN A 187 -5.39 27.30 45.06
CA ASN A 187 -4.65 28.38 45.68
C ASN A 187 -5.04 28.45 47.15
N ALA A 188 -4.08 28.23 48.05
CA ALA A 188 -4.24 28.44 49.48
C ALA A 188 -3.29 29.56 49.92
N SER A 189 -3.84 30.62 50.51
CA SER A 189 -3.08 31.74 51.05
C SER A 189 -2.96 31.58 52.56
N GLN A 190 -1.73 31.63 53.10
CA GLN A 190 -1.46 31.70 54.54
C GLN A 190 -0.58 32.91 54.84
N SER A 191 -0.99 33.72 55.80
CA SER A 191 -0.18 34.80 56.37
C SER A 191 0.75 34.24 57.43
N LEU A 192 2.06 34.45 57.25
CA LEU A 192 3.11 33.98 58.16
C LEU A 192 3.76 35.19 58.84
N ASN A 193 3.70 35.24 60.18
CA ASN A 193 4.35 36.29 60.98
C ASN A 193 5.69 35.76 61.56
N ASN A 194 6.74 36.59 61.55
CA ASN A 194 8.09 36.28 62.07
C ASN A 194 8.80 35.06 61.42
N ILE A 195 9.15 35.15 60.13
CA ILE A 195 9.84 34.08 59.38
C ILE A 195 11.38 34.24 59.37
N THR A 196 11.96 34.98 60.31
CA THR A 196 13.40 35.22 60.33
C THR A 196 14.15 33.90 60.60
N GLY A 197 14.87 33.40 59.60
CA GLY A 197 15.70 32.18 59.70
C GLY A 197 14.98 30.84 59.48
N LYS A 198 13.73 30.81 58.98
CA LYS A 198 13.01 29.55 58.68
C LYS A 198 12.76 29.36 57.18
N SER A 199 12.97 28.15 56.67
CA SER A 199 12.64 27.77 55.29
C SER A 199 11.16 27.45 55.14
N VAL A 200 10.48 28.09 54.19
CA VAL A 200 9.11 27.74 53.79
C VAL A 200 9.18 26.78 52.61
N THR A 201 8.54 25.62 52.74
CA THR A 201 8.48 24.60 51.67
C THR A 201 7.05 24.50 51.14
N CYS A 202 6.84 24.93 49.90
CA CYS A 202 5.57 24.73 49.20
C CYS A 202 5.59 23.38 48.46
N LYS A 203 4.51 22.60 48.58
CA LYS A 203 4.31 21.38 47.80
C LYS A 203 3.23 21.63 46.74
N LEU A 204 3.62 21.60 45.48
CA LEU A 204 2.68 21.67 44.36
C LEU A 204 2.16 20.27 44.04
N LYS A 205 0.83 20.09 44.03
CA LYS A 205 0.18 18.86 43.59
C LYS A 205 -0.34 19.06 42.17
N LEU A 206 0.14 18.27 41.22
CA LEU A 206 -0.26 18.31 39.82
C LEU A 206 -1.07 17.05 39.49
N ASN A 207 -2.18 17.19 38.76
CA ASN A 207 -2.82 16.05 38.10
C ASN A 207 -1.87 15.51 37.01
N LYS A 208 -1.92 14.21 36.74
CA LYS A 208 -1.07 13.51 35.77
C LYS A 208 -1.02 14.29 34.45
N VAL A 209 0.14 14.86 34.12
CA VAL A 209 0.39 15.49 32.83
C VAL A 209 0.53 14.37 31.80
N SER A 210 -0.44 14.23 30.90
CA SER A 210 -0.30 13.37 29.72
C SER A 210 0.75 13.99 28.81
N ARG A 211 1.94 13.39 28.77
CA ARG A 211 2.87 13.64 27.67
C ARG A 211 2.42 12.78 26.51
N THR A 212 1.92 13.38 25.44
CA THR A 212 1.93 12.73 24.12
C THR A 212 3.38 12.36 23.82
N LYS A 213 3.60 11.09 23.48
CA LYS A 213 4.92 10.59 23.07
C LYS A 213 5.40 11.50 21.94
N LYS A 214 6.60 12.10 22.07
CA LYS A 214 7.15 13.01 21.05
C LYS A 214 7.02 12.32 19.68
N ALA A 215 6.20 12.88 18.79
CA ALA A 215 6.10 12.41 17.42
C ALA A 215 7.49 12.50 16.79
N TYR A 216 7.83 11.53 15.96
CA TYR A 216 9.12 11.55 15.30
C TYR A 216 9.19 12.74 14.33
N ASP A 217 10.16 13.62 14.58
CA ASP A 217 10.40 14.87 13.85
C ASP A 217 11.62 14.78 12.91
N GLY A 218 12.13 13.57 12.68
CA GLY A 218 13.26 13.33 11.78
C GLY A 218 12.85 13.12 10.32
N PRO A 219 13.82 12.76 9.45
CA PRO A 219 13.57 12.49 8.04
C PRO A 219 12.49 11.42 7.84
N GLN A 220 11.58 11.62 6.88
CA GLN A 220 10.60 10.60 6.46
C GLN A 220 11.02 9.87 5.18
N LYS A 221 12.05 10.35 4.49
CA LYS A 221 12.55 9.80 3.23
C LYS A 221 14.06 9.65 3.31
N TRP A 222 14.55 8.49 2.91
CA TRP A 222 15.97 8.17 2.78
C TRP A 222 16.23 7.74 1.36
N THR A 223 17.25 8.32 0.74
CA THR A 223 17.62 8.08 -0.65
C THR A 223 19.05 7.56 -0.70
N TYR A 224 19.28 6.59 -1.59
CA TYR A 224 20.56 5.92 -1.73
C TYR A 224 20.93 5.92 -3.20
N ASP A 225 21.84 6.82 -3.55
CA ASP A 225 22.53 6.82 -4.83
C ASP A 225 23.67 5.80 -4.82
N TYR A 226 24.21 5.50 -6.00
CA TYR A 226 25.39 4.66 -6.10
C TYR A 226 26.62 5.34 -5.49
N THR A 227 27.23 4.72 -4.49
CA THR A 227 28.44 5.23 -3.81
C THR A 227 29.67 4.34 -4.01
N GLY A 228 29.52 3.19 -4.67
CA GLY A 228 30.56 2.17 -4.77
C GLY A 228 30.79 1.35 -3.51
N ASN A 229 29.97 1.51 -2.47
CA ASN A 229 30.03 0.75 -1.22
C ASN A 229 28.62 0.46 -0.69
N GLU A 230 28.53 -0.41 0.32
CA GLU A 230 27.27 -0.66 1.02
C GLU A 230 26.79 0.59 1.75
N GLN A 231 25.47 0.72 1.86
CA GLN A 231 24.83 1.76 2.65
C GLN A 231 23.90 1.12 3.68
N VAL A 232 23.56 1.84 4.73
CA VAL A 232 22.79 1.28 5.85
C VAL A 232 21.56 2.14 6.10
N PHE A 233 20.40 1.50 6.12
CA PHE A 233 19.18 2.04 6.69
C PHE A 233 19.01 1.53 8.12
N THR A 234 18.74 2.43 9.07
CA THR A 234 18.31 2.06 10.43
C THR A 234 16.97 2.73 10.71
N ALA A 235 15.95 1.95 11.03
CA ALA A 235 14.62 2.49 11.28
C ALA A 235 14.64 3.41 12.52
N PRO A 236 14.32 4.70 12.38
CA PRO A 236 14.37 5.64 13.50
C PRO A 236 13.21 5.46 14.49
N VAL A 237 12.09 4.91 14.01
CA VAL A 237 10.87 4.64 14.77
C VAL A 237 10.22 3.34 14.31
N ASN A 238 9.23 2.90 15.08
CA ASN A 238 8.32 1.86 14.61
C ASN A 238 7.40 2.48 13.55
N GLY A 239 7.12 1.73 12.50
CA GLY A 239 6.18 2.17 11.48
C GLY A 239 6.17 1.30 10.25
N THR A 240 5.34 1.70 9.31
CA THR A 240 5.29 1.10 7.96
C THR A 240 6.18 1.91 7.03
N TYR A 241 7.10 1.24 6.36
CA TYR A 241 8.05 1.82 5.42
C TYR A 241 7.82 1.27 4.01
N LYS A 242 7.80 2.15 3.01
CA LYS A 242 7.85 1.79 1.59
C LYS A 242 9.30 1.68 1.15
N PHE A 243 9.67 0.58 0.52
CA PHE A 243 10.94 0.38 -0.15
C PHE A 243 10.70 0.47 -1.65
N GLU A 244 11.56 1.20 -2.34
CA GLU A 244 11.53 1.36 -3.79
C GLU A 244 12.96 1.24 -4.30
N LEU A 245 13.21 0.32 -5.24
CA LEU A 245 14.53 0.02 -5.79
C LEU A 245 14.49 0.09 -7.31
N TRP A 246 15.54 0.62 -7.92
CA TRP A 246 15.79 0.64 -9.35
C TRP A 246 17.12 -0.05 -9.63
N GLY A 247 17.12 -1.07 -10.49
CA GLY A 247 18.34 -1.71 -10.96
C GLY A 247 19.05 -0.83 -11.98
N ALA A 248 20.34 -1.06 -12.21
CA ALA A 248 21.12 -0.25 -13.14
C ALA A 248 21.02 -0.75 -14.58
N GLN A 249 21.28 0.14 -15.55
CA GLN A 249 21.40 -0.25 -16.95
C GLN A 249 22.70 -1.04 -17.24
N GLY A 250 22.70 -1.84 -18.30
CA GLY A 250 23.91 -2.45 -18.87
C GLY A 250 24.76 -1.47 -19.68
N GLY A 251 26.01 -1.84 -19.96
CA GLY A 251 26.92 -1.04 -20.80
C GLY A 251 26.63 -1.21 -22.29
N ALA A 252 26.67 -0.11 -23.04
CA ALA A 252 26.39 -0.06 -24.47
C ALA A 252 26.99 1.19 -25.15
N TYR A 253 27.33 1.09 -26.44
CA TYR A 253 27.73 2.26 -27.24
C TYR A 253 26.55 3.12 -27.70
N TYR A 254 25.37 2.51 -27.86
CA TYR A 254 24.20 3.19 -28.43
C TYR A 254 22.99 3.07 -27.50
N GLN A 255 22.49 1.84 -27.30
CA GLN A 255 21.29 1.60 -26.50
C GLN A 255 21.61 0.58 -25.41
N ALA A 256 21.58 1.06 -24.16
CA ALA A 256 21.74 0.24 -22.98
C ALA A 256 20.45 -0.52 -22.67
N ALA A 257 20.61 -1.73 -22.14
CA ALA A 257 19.50 -2.50 -21.58
C ALA A 257 19.15 -1.93 -20.21
N ASN A 258 17.90 -1.57 -19.99
CA ASN A 258 17.50 -0.84 -18.78
C ASN A 258 17.35 -1.77 -17.57
N GLY A 259 17.55 -1.21 -16.38
CA GLY A 259 17.27 -1.85 -15.10
C GLY A 259 15.77 -1.83 -14.73
N SER A 260 15.37 -2.74 -13.86
CA SER A 260 13.98 -2.92 -13.42
C SER A 260 13.65 -2.05 -12.21
N TYR A 261 12.39 -2.06 -11.80
CA TYR A 261 11.89 -1.42 -10.58
C TYR A 261 11.10 -2.39 -9.72
N VAL A 262 11.32 -2.34 -8.41
CA VAL A 262 10.49 -3.04 -7.42
C VAL A 262 10.10 -2.11 -6.27
N SER A 263 8.91 -2.33 -5.71
CA SER A 263 8.54 -1.70 -4.45
C SER A 263 7.68 -2.59 -3.57
N GLY A 264 7.67 -2.31 -2.28
CA GLY A 264 6.80 -2.97 -1.32
C GLY A 264 6.83 -2.27 0.02
N GLU A 265 5.90 -2.64 0.89
CA GLU A 265 5.74 -2.05 2.22
C GLU A 265 6.06 -3.07 3.31
N LEU A 266 6.79 -2.63 4.33
CA LEU A 266 7.20 -3.46 5.46
C LEU A 266 6.98 -2.71 6.77
N VAL A 267 6.42 -3.40 7.76
CA VAL A 267 6.35 -2.90 9.15
C VAL A 267 7.68 -3.20 9.82
N ILE A 268 8.35 -2.17 10.32
CA ILE A 268 9.70 -2.25 10.87
C ILE A 268 9.72 -1.64 12.26
N LYS A 269 10.44 -2.27 13.19
CA LYS A 269 10.66 -1.71 14.54
C LYS A 269 11.86 -0.77 14.56
N LYS A 270 11.80 0.22 15.44
CA LYS A 270 12.90 1.13 15.74
C LYS A 270 14.20 0.34 16.00
N GLY A 271 15.27 0.74 15.33
CA GLY A 271 16.59 0.18 15.47
C GLY A 271 16.88 -1.02 14.58
N GLU A 272 15.87 -1.59 13.90
CA GLU A 272 16.11 -2.60 12.87
C GLU A 272 16.93 -2.01 11.73
N LYS A 273 17.87 -2.82 11.21
CA LYS A 273 18.85 -2.41 10.20
C LYS A 273 18.67 -3.21 8.93
N PHE A 274 18.79 -2.52 7.80
CA PHE A 274 18.80 -3.10 6.47
C PHE A 274 20.00 -2.54 5.71
N TYR A 275 20.69 -3.41 4.96
CA TYR A 275 21.83 -3.02 4.16
C TYR A 275 21.38 -2.82 2.72
N VAL A 276 21.73 -1.67 2.15
CA VAL A 276 21.32 -1.21 0.83
C VAL A 276 22.53 -1.31 -0.10
N TYR A 277 22.41 -2.15 -1.13
CA TYR A 277 23.44 -2.33 -2.14
C TYR A 277 22.90 -1.77 -3.45
N VAL A 278 23.47 -0.64 -3.89
CA VAL A 278 23.01 0.06 -5.10
C VAL A 278 23.83 -0.39 -6.29
N GLY A 279 23.17 -0.73 -7.40
CA GLY A 279 23.84 -1.23 -8.60
C GLY A 279 24.57 -0.13 -9.38
N ARG A 280 25.74 -0.46 -9.95
CA ARG A 280 26.43 0.43 -10.91
C ARG A 280 25.91 0.20 -12.32
N THR A 281 25.81 1.26 -13.12
CA THR A 281 25.69 1.16 -14.58
C THR A 281 26.84 0.33 -15.15
N GLY A 282 26.55 -0.50 -16.14
CA GLY A 282 27.58 -1.18 -16.90
C GLY A 282 28.52 -0.20 -17.61
N LEU A 283 29.76 -0.62 -17.79
CA LEU A 283 30.82 0.14 -18.45
C LEU A 283 30.75 -0.06 -19.97
N ASP A 284 30.98 1.03 -20.68
CA ASP A 284 30.98 1.08 -22.16
C ASP A 284 32.36 0.79 -22.76
N SER A 285 33.35 0.48 -21.92
CA SER A 285 34.73 0.16 -22.31
C SER A 285 35.33 -0.92 -21.41
N SER A 286 36.40 -1.56 -21.89
CA SER A 286 37.16 -2.55 -21.13
C SER A 286 37.72 -1.92 -19.85
N SER A 287 37.28 -2.41 -18.70
CA SER A 287 37.88 -2.10 -17.40
C SER A 287 38.22 -3.39 -16.69
N THR A 288 39.35 -3.39 -15.98
CA THR A 288 39.73 -4.49 -15.08
C THR A 288 39.19 -4.28 -13.66
N ASP A 289 38.47 -3.17 -13.44
CA ASP A 289 37.99 -2.78 -12.12
C ASP A 289 36.92 -3.77 -11.64
N TYR A 290 37.22 -4.44 -10.55
CA TYR A 290 36.25 -5.25 -9.82
C TYR A 290 35.36 -4.31 -8.98
N VAL A 291 34.23 -3.90 -9.56
CA VAL A 291 33.44 -2.80 -8.99
C VAL A 291 32.16 -3.30 -8.32
N PHE A 292 31.82 -2.64 -7.21
CA PHE A 292 30.69 -2.92 -6.35
C PHE A 292 29.36 -3.13 -7.08
N ASN A 293 28.75 -4.29 -6.79
CA ASN A 293 27.43 -4.73 -7.23
C ASN A 293 27.21 -4.63 -8.75
N TYR A 294 28.16 -5.12 -9.54
CA TYR A 294 28.20 -4.98 -11.00
C TYR A 294 28.48 -6.32 -11.72
N GLY A 295 28.22 -6.38 -13.04
CA GLY A 295 28.51 -7.57 -13.84
C GLY A 295 29.95 -7.60 -14.36
N TYR A 296 30.87 -8.38 -13.79
CA TYR A 296 32.30 -8.34 -14.13
C TYR A 296 32.72 -9.06 -15.42
N GLN A 297 33.57 -8.42 -16.25
CA GLN A 297 34.35 -9.05 -17.34
C GLN A 297 35.64 -8.30 -17.71
N ASN A 298 36.61 -9.03 -18.25
CA ASN A 298 37.75 -8.50 -19.01
C ASN A 298 37.38 -8.37 -20.50
N TYR A 299 37.66 -7.21 -21.11
CA TYR A 299 37.75 -6.91 -22.57
C TYR A 299 36.62 -6.19 -23.33
N ILE A 300 35.34 -6.14 -22.93
CA ILE A 300 34.30 -5.52 -23.79
C ILE A 300 33.32 -4.58 -23.06
N LYS A 301 32.18 -5.09 -22.61
CA LYS A 301 31.10 -4.32 -21.97
C LYS A 301 30.46 -5.16 -20.89
N THR A 302 29.84 -4.48 -19.94
CA THR A 302 29.51 -5.11 -18.67
C THR A 302 28.03 -4.97 -18.34
N GLY A 303 27.50 -5.92 -17.57
CA GLY A 303 26.11 -5.94 -17.14
C GLY A 303 25.88 -4.88 -16.08
N GLY A 304 24.65 -4.37 -16.03
CA GLY A 304 24.18 -3.48 -14.99
C GLY A 304 24.06 -4.19 -13.65
N GLY A 305 24.37 -3.46 -12.60
CA GLY A 305 24.20 -3.89 -11.22
C GLY A 305 22.74 -4.04 -10.79
N ALA A 306 22.48 -5.00 -9.91
CA ALA A 306 21.20 -5.06 -9.21
C ALA A 306 21.18 -3.99 -8.10
N THR A 307 19.99 -3.53 -7.71
CA THR A 307 19.84 -2.80 -6.45
C THR A 307 19.03 -3.65 -5.49
N ASP A 308 19.56 -3.88 -4.28
CA ASP A 308 18.99 -4.86 -3.38
C ASP A 308 19.07 -4.47 -1.89
N ILE A 309 18.18 -5.08 -1.12
CA ILE A 309 18.08 -4.95 0.34
C ILE A 309 18.46 -6.27 0.99
N ARG A 310 19.39 -6.22 1.93
CA ARG A 310 19.98 -7.38 2.62
C ARG A 310 19.81 -7.30 4.14
N LEU A 311 19.79 -8.46 4.78
CA LEU A 311 19.77 -8.58 6.24
C LEU A 311 21.17 -8.78 6.85
N VAL A 312 22.12 -9.26 6.05
CA VAL A 312 23.48 -9.56 6.48
C VAL A 312 24.45 -8.69 5.70
N ASN A 313 25.29 -7.92 6.41
CA ASN A 313 26.35 -7.14 5.79
C ASN A 313 27.46 -8.04 5.26
N GLY A 314 28.21 -7.56 4.28
CA GLY A 314 29.44 -8.19 3.81
C GLY A 314 29.90 -7.56 2.51
N ASN A 315 30.91 -8.16 1.89
CA ASN A 315 31.24 -7.78 0.52
C ASN A 315 30.02 -8.04 -0.38
N TRP A 316 29.83 -7.18 -1.38
CA TRP A 316 28.64 -7.20 -2.24
C TRP A 316 28.42 -8.53 -2.96
N ASP A 317 29.49 -9.29 -3.22
CA ASP A 317 29.55 -10.59 -3.90
C ASP A 317 29.64 -11.78 -2.93
N SER A 318 29.74 -11.53 -1.62
CA SER A 318 29.85 -12.60 -0.64
C SER A 318 28.54 -13.40 -0.56
N LEU A 319 28.64 -14.73 -0.68
CA LEU A 319 27.46 -15.60 -0.65
C LEU A 319 26.61 -15.41 0.61
N SER A 320 27.26 -15.27 1.78
CA SER A 320 26.59 -15.06 3.07
C SER A 320 25.73 -13.78 3.11
N SER A 321 26.14 -12.74 2.39
CA SER A 321 25.34 -11.53 2.24
C SER A 321 24.28 -11.71 1.14
N LEU A 322 24.64 -12.26 -0.01
CA LEU A 322 23.74 -12.46 -1.16
C LEU A 322 22.51 -13.31 -0.83
N VAL A 323 22.67 -14.37 -0.03
CA VAL A 323 21.56 -15.22 0.43
C VAL A 323 20.66 -14.52 1.45
N SER A 324 20.98 -13.30 1.90
CA SER A 324 20.12 -12.53 2.81
C SER A 324 19.29 -11.46 2.09
N ARG A 325 19.28 -11.46 0.75
CA ARG A 325 18.52 -10.51 -0.07
C ARG A 325 17.02 -10.77 0.03
N ILE A 326 16.29 -9.74 0.46
CA ILE A 326 14.82 -9.80 0.65
C ILE A 326 14.05 -9.02 -0.43
N MET A 327 14.71 -8.14 -1.17
CA MET A 327 14.16 -7.39 -2.29
C MET A 327 15.28 -7.05 -3.26
N VAL A 328 15.06 -7.23 -4.56
CA VAL A 328 16.05 -7.05 -5.63
C VAL A 328 15.38 -6.46 -6.88
N ALA A 329 15.88 -5.32 -7.35
CA ALA A 329 15.67 -4.84 -8.72
C ALA A 329 16.85 -5.31 -9.59
N GLY A 330 16.56 -6.10 -10.62
CA GLY A 330 17.56 -6.58 -11.57
C GLY A 330 18.15 -5.47 -12.45
N GLY A 331 19.41 -5.65 -12.84
CA GLY A 331 20.11 -4.83 -13.82
C GLY A 331 20.03 -5.39 -15.24
N GLY A 332 20.24 -4.52 -16.22
CA GLY A 332 20.22 -4.88 -17.64
C GLY A 332 21.50 -5.62 -18.09
N GLY A 333 21.38 -6.48 -19.10
CA GLY A 333 22.53 -7.15 -19.71
C GLY A 333 23.40 -6.20 -20.55
N SER A 334 24.66 -6.56 -20.78
CA SER A 334 25.53 -5.77 -21.64
C SER A 334 25.21 -5.93 -23.12
N GLN A 335 25.49 -4.87 -23.88
CA GLN A 335 25.52 -4.95 -25.34
C GLN A 335 26.63 -5.90 -25.79
N GLY A 336 26.42 -6.61 -26.89
CA GLY A 336 27.49 -7.36 -27.54
C GLY A 336 28.57 -6.45 -28.13
N GLY A 337 29.69 -7.06 -28.50
CA GLY A 337 30.73 -6.40 -29.29
C GLY A 337 30.21 -6.05 -30.70
N LEU A 338 30.83 -5.07 -31.33
CA LEU A 338 30.57 -4.75 -32.73
C LEU A 338 31.52 -5.59 -33.58
N ASN A 339 31.03 -6.51 -34.41
CA ASN A 339 31.86 -7.05 -35.48
C ASN A 339 31.63 -6.20 -36.74
N PRO A 340 32.59 -5.36 -37.16
CA PRO A 340 32.39 -4.38 -38.23
C PRO A 340 32.08 -5.00 -39.60
N THR A 341 32.33 -6.29 -39.81
CA THR A 341 32.06 -6.97 -41.10
C THR A 341 30.60 -7.38 -41.29
N ASP A 342 29.83 -7.50 -40.20
CA ASP A 342 28.56 -8.24 -40.21
C ASP A 342 27.33 -7.35 -39.91
N GLY A 343 27.52 -6.03 -39.78
CA GLY A 343 26.45 -5.02 -39.77
C GLY A 343 25.47 -5.04 -38.59
N GLY A 344 25.61 -5.96 -37.63
CA GLY A 344 24.73 -6.08 -36.45
C GLY A 344 25.22 -5.31 -35.22
N SER A 345 24.30 -4.61 -34.53
CA SER A 345 24.52 -4.04 -33.19
C SER A 345 23.70 -4.80 -32.13
N PRO A 346 24.19 -5.94 -31.61
CA PRO A 346 23.45 -6.78 -30.66
C PRO A 346 23.24 -6.07 -29.32
N TYR A 347 21.99 -5.73 -28.98
CA TYR A 347 21.61 -5.08 -27.73
C TYR A 347 21.65 -6.03 -26.53
N GLY A 348 21.84 -5.50 -25.31
CA GLY A 348 21.67 -6.30 -24.09
C GLY A 348 20.20 -6.58 -23.78
N GLY A 349 19.92 -7.64 -23.05
CA GLY A 349 18.58 -7.93 -22.56
C GLY A 349 18.24 -7.07 -21.34
N SER A 350 17.14 -6.31 -21.38
CA SER A 350 16.65 -5.54 -20.24
C SER A 350 16.42 -6.41 -19.00
N ALA A 351 16.52 -5.81 -17.82
CA ALA A 351 16.22 -6.47 -16.57
C ALA A 351 14.77 -6.98 -16.55
N GLY A 352 14.56 -8.12 -15.92
CA GLY A 352 13.26 -8.76 -15.82
C GLY A 352 12.47 -8.37 -14.59
N GLY A 353 11.17 -8.65 -14.63
CA GLY A 353 10.40 -8.93 -13.42
C GLY A 353 10.81 -10.30 -12.91
N LEU A 354 9.97 -11.31 -13.11
CA LEU A 354 10.33 -12.69 -12.74
C LEU A 354 11.39 -13.31 -13.66
N VAL A 355 11.41 -12.90 -14.94
CA VAL A 355 12.33 -13.41 -15.96
C VAL A 355 12.97 -12.25 -16.72
N GLY A 356 14.30 -12.23 -16.79
CA GLY A 356 15.09 -11.28 -17.55
C GLY A 356 14.93 -11.43 -19.06
N TYR A 357 15.15 -10.35 -19.80
CA TYR A 357 15.08 -10.40 -21.26
C TYR A 357 16.32 -11.06 -21.85
N GLN A 358 16.12 -11.72 -22.99
CA GLN A 358 17.20 -12.26 -23.81
C GLN A 358 17.92 -11.12 -24.54
N GLY A 359 19.24 -11.20 -24.63
CA GLY A 359 20.04 -10.28 -25.42
C GLY A 359 19.84 -10.46 -26.93
N GLY A 360 20.13 -9.40 -27.68
CA GLY A 360 20.12 -9.39 -29.14
C GLY A 360 21.23 -10.25 -29.73
N SER A 361 20.96 -10.81 -30.90
CA SER A 361 21.91 -11.59 -31.68
C SER A 361 22.67 -10.73 -32.69
N CYS A 362 23.89 -11.15 -33.05
CA CYS A 362 24.56 -10.69 -34.26
C CYS A 362 24.42 -11.78 -35.33
N ILE A 363 24.01 -11.40 -36.55
CA ILE A 363 23.99 -12.32 -37.70
C ILE A 363 25.39 -12.33 -38.27
N SER A 364 26.07 -13.48 -38.26
CA SER A 364 27.36 -13.66 -38.91
C SER A 364 27.25 -14.83 -39.88
N GLY A 365 27.37 -14.57 -41.19
CA GLY A 365 27.36 -15.61 -42.24
C GLY A 365 26.04 -16.38 -42.46
N ASN A 366 26.11 -17.45 -43.27
CA ASN A 366 25.00 -18.33 -43.72
C ASN A 366 24.38 -19.20 -42.58
N VAL A 367 24.15 -18.64 -41.40
CA VAL A 367 23.57 -19.37 -40.26
C VAL A 367 22.23 -18.74 -39.91
N THR A 368 21.16 -19.54 -39.98
CA THR A 368 19.77 -19.06 -40.01
C THR A 368 19.18 -18.66 -38.66
N GLU A 369 19.80 -19.01 -37.52
CA GLU A 369 19.28 -18.64 -36.19
C GLU A 369 20.39 -18.52 -35.13
N HIS A 370 20.89 -17.30 -34.89
CA HIS A 370 21.55 -16.99 -33.61
C HIS A 370 20.59 -16.18 -32.73
N LYS A 371 20.47 -16.54 -31.44
CA LYS A 371 19.79 -15.77 -30.40
C LYS A 371 20.83 -15.38 -29.34
N GLY A 372 20.75 -14.17 -28.78
CA GLY A 372 21.67 -13.76 -27.71
C GLY A 372 21.44 -14.51 -26.40
N ALA A 373 22.20 -14.20 -25.35
CA ALA A 373 22.11 -14.96 -24.11
C ALA A 373 20.77 -14.74 -23.39
N LYS A 374 20.24 -15.81 -22.80
CA LYS A 374 18.95 -15.78 -22.10
C LYS A 374 19.04 -14.94 -20.82
N GLY A 375 17.98 -14.21 -20.51
CA GLY A 375 17.83 -13.59 -19.20
C GLY A 375 17.64 -14.63 -18.09
N ALA A 376 17.83 -14.21 -16.84
CA ALA A 376 17.70 -15.08 -15.68
C ALA A 376 16.24 -15.31 -15.29
N THR A 377 15.96 -16.39 -14.57
CA THR A 377 14.65 -16.70 -13.99
C THR A 377 14.66 -16.56 -12.46
N GLN A 378 13.67 -17.11 -11.76
CA GLN A 378 13.63 -17.11 -10.29
C GLN A 378 14.46 -18.26 -9.69
N THR A 379 14.85 -19.24 -10.49
CA THR A 379 15.56 -20.44 -10.04
C THR A 379 16.83 -20.75 -10.83
N SER A 380 17.12 -19.97 -11.89
CA SER A 380 18.28 -20.21 -12.74
C SER A 380 18.78 -18.94 -13.42
N GLY A 381 20.04 -18.97 -13.85
CA GLY A 381 20.75 -17.88 -14.52
C GLY A 381 22.23 -18.25 -14.59
N HIS A 382 23.10 -17.28 -14.82
CA HIS A 382 24.54 -17.53 -14.71
C HIS A 382 24.92 -17.91 -13.28
N ALA A 383 24.47 -17.10 -12.32
CA ALA A 383 24.81 -17.26 -10.91
C ALA A 383 23.78 -16.53 -10.03
N PHE A 384 23.79 -16.87 -8.74
CA PHE A 384 22.92 -16.23 -7.76
C PHE A 384 23.53 -14.90 -7.31
N GLY A 385 22.94 -13.79 -7.75
CA GLY A 385 23.22 -12.46 -7.22
C GLY A 385 24.45 -11.73 -7.69
N SER A 386 25.48 -12.44 -8.14
CA SER A 386 26.67 -11.86 -8.74
C SER A 386 27.15 -12.79 -9.83
N VAL A 387 27.61 -12.25 -10.95
CA VAL A 387 28.34 -13.04 -11.95
C VAL A 387 29.79 -13.23 -11.47
N PRO A 388 30.22 -14.45 -11.09
CA PRO A 388 31.60 -14.68 -10.66
C PRO A 388 32.56 -14.64 -11.86
N LEU A 389 33.85 -14.47 -11.55
CA LEU A 389 34.95 -14.58 -12.51
C LEU A 389 34.92 -15.93 -13.24
N LEU A 390 34.78 -15.91 -14.57
CA LEU A 390 35.20 -17.03 -15.39
C LEU A 390 36.73 -17.00 -15.48
N ASN A 391 37.42 -17.77 -14.64
CA ASN A 391 38.80 -18.17 -14.94
C ASN A 391 38.76 -19.39 -15.87
N THR A 392 38.23 -19.20 -17.07
CA THR A 392 38.39 -20.20 -18.12
C THR A 392 39.84 -20.11 -18.57
N GLY A 393 40.68 -21.05 -18.13
CA GLY A 393 42.10 -21.16 -18.48
C GLY A 393 42.39 -21.43 -19.96
N GLY A 394 41.58 -20.89 -20.87
CA GLY A 394 41.75 -20.92 -22.32
C GLY A 394 41.56 -19.53 -22.91
N ASN A 395 42.22 -19.28 -24.04
CA ASN A 395 42.28 -18.03 -24.81
C ASN A 395 40.93 -17.60 -25.43
N TYR A 396 39.82 -17.64 -24.70
CA TYR A 396 38.49 -17.22 -25.17
C TYR A 396 38.23 -15.77 -24.73
N PHE A 397 38.45 -14.84 -25.66
CA PHE A 397 38.61 -13.40 -25.42
C PHE A 397 37.33 -12.54 -25.49
N PHE A 398 36.10 -13.09 -25.47
CA PHE A 398 34.89 -12.29 -25.73
C PHE A 398 33.62 -12.70 -24.96
N ASN A 399 33.63 -12.56 -23.63
CA ASN A 399 32.42 -12.80 -22.81
C ASN A 399 31.75 -11.47 -22.45
N ASN A 400 30.45 -11.36 -22.74
CA ASN A 400 29.58 -10.26 -22.30
C ASN A 400 28.82 -10.70 -21.04
N SER A 401 29.02 -10.01 -19.90
CA SER A 401 28.31 -10.36 -18.66
C SER A 401 26.83 -10.00 -18.74
N GLY A 402 25.97 -10.92 -18.28
CA GLY A 402 24.58 -10.60 -18.01
C GLY A 402 24.41 -9.59 -16.88
N GLY A 403 23.24 -8.98 -16.82
CA GLY A 403 22.87 -8.07 -15.74
C GLY A 403 22.73 -8.82 -14.42
N ASN A 404 23.17 -8.22 -13.32
CA ASN A 404 22.96 -8.81 -11.99
C ASN A 404 21.47 -8.79 -11.63
N GLY A 405 21.03 -9.74 -10.82
CA GLY A 405 19.64 -9.81 -10.36
C GLY A 405 19.53 -10.71 -9.16
N TYR A 406 18.32 -11.15 -8.82
CA TYR A 406 18.17 -12.25 -7.86
C TYR A 406 18.92 -13.48 -8.37
N TRP A 407 18.69 -13.81 -9.64
CA TRP A 407 19.63 -14.52 -10.49
C TRP A 407 20.18 -13.58 -11.55
N SER A 408 21.47 -13.69 -11.83
CA SER A 408 22.14 -12.91 -12.86
C SER A 408 21.89 -13.49 -14.24
N GLY A 409 21.71 -12.62 -15.23
CA GLY A 409 21.50 -12.98 -16.62
C GLY A 409 22.65 -13.83 -17.17
N ASN A 410 22.36 -14.64 -18.19
CA ASN A 410 23.39 -15.48 -18.78
C ASN A 410 24.37 -14.64 -19.59
N PHE A 411 25.64 -15.06 -19.55
CA PHE A 411 26.62 -14.73 -20.56
C PHE A 411 26.37 -15.60 -21.80
N TYR A 412 26.86 -15.16 -22.96
CA TYR A 412 26.87 -16.01 -24.15
C TYR A 412 28.21 -16.75 -24.21
N ASP A 413 28.18 -18.07 -24.22
CA ASP A 413 29.37 -18.92 -24.40
C ASP A 413 29.48 -19.39 -25.86
N TRP A 414 30.72 -19.43 -26.34
CA TRP A 414 31.12 -19.78 -27.69
C TRP A 414 30.74 -21.23 -28.03
N VAL A 415 29.96 -21.43 -29.09
CA VAL A 415 29.87 -22.73 -29.78
C VAL A 415 30.05 -22.50 -31.27
N GLY A 416 31.30 -22.43 -31.69
CA GLY A 416 31.65 -22.25 -33.09
C GLY A 416 31.37 -23.51 -33.91
N ALA A 417 30.59 -23.36 -34.97
CA ALA A 417 30.88 -24.02 -36.24
C ALA A 417 31.22 -22.90 -37.24
N GLY A 418 32.43 -22.90 -37.80
CA GLY A 418 32.75 -22.10 -39.01
C GLY A 418 33.63 -20.86 -38.88
N GLY A 419 34.23 -20.54 -37.72
CA GLY A 419 35.35 -19.59 -37.66
C GLY A 419 35.03 -18.09 -37.80
N HIS A 420 33.78 -17.66 -37.61
CA HIS A 420 33.42 -16.23 -37.54
C HIS A 420 33.18 -15.77 -36.09
N ASN A 421 33.68 -14.56 -35.75
CA ASN A 421 33.61 -13.97 -34.41
C ASN A 421 32.28 -13.25 -34.17
N ALA A 422 31.24 -13.96 -33.73
CA ALA A 422 29.93 -13.37 -33.43
C ALA A 422 29.78 -13.06 -31.93
N VAL A 423 29.74 -11.78 -31.58
CA VAL A 423 29.65 -11.27 -30.20
C VAL A 423 28.20 -10.87 -29.86
N SER A 424 27.41 -11.79 -29.30
CA SER A 424 26.00 -11.53 -28.94
C SER A 424 25.83 -10.73 -27.64
N GLY A 425 24.66 -10.09 -27.48
CA GLY A 425 24.28 -9.39 -26.26
C GLY A 425 23.93 -10.33 -25.12
N ALA A 426 24.19 -9.88 -23.89
CA ALA A 426 23.97 -10.68 -22.69
C ALA A 426 22.52 -10.59 -22.17
N GLY A 427 22.10 -11.55 -21.36
CA GLY A 427 20.76 -11.55 -20.76
C GLY A 427 20.63 -10.59 -19.58
N GLY A 428 19.41 -10.12 -19.32
CA GLY A 428 19.10 -9.32 -18.12
C GLY A 428 18.94 -10.15 -16.85
N GLY A 429 19.18 -9.55 -15.69
CA GLY A 429 18.93 -10.17 -14.39
C GLY A 429 17.45 -10.22 -14.03
N SER A 430 17.07 -11.15 -13.14
CA SER A 430 15.71 -11.23 -12.60
C SER A 430 15.54 -10.35 -11.36
N SER A 431 14.33 -9.87 -11.11
CA SER A 431 13.96 -9.17 -9.88
C SER A 431 13.38 -10.15 -8.86
N PHE A 432 13.33 -9.75 -7.59
CA PHE A 432 12.75 -10.56 -6.51
C PHE A 432 12.16 -9.67 -5.42
N ILE A 433 11.04 -10.07 -4.85
CA ILE A 433 10.47 -9.45 -3.66
C ILE A 433 9.92 -10.55 -2.78
N SER A 434 10.38 -10.62 -1.53
CA SER A 434 9.77 -11.52 -0.55
C SER A 434 8.31 -11.14 -0.34
N GLY A 435 7.37 -12.04 -0.63
CA GLY A 435 5.93 -11.75 -0.57
C GLY A 435 5.27 -11.33 -1.90
N HIS A 436 5.98 -11.40 -3.03
CA HIS A 436 5.39 -11.19 -4.36
C HIS A 436 5.11 -12.52 -5.06
N THR A 437 3.85 -12.75 -5.46
CA THR A 437 3.44 -14.00 -6.12
C THR A 437 4.27 -14.26 -7.38
N GLY A 438 4.76 -15.48 -7.54
CA GLY A 438 5.61 -15.88 -8.66
C GLY A 438 7.11 -15.76 -8.40
N CYS A 439 7.53 -15.03 -7.36
CA CYS A 439 8.90 -15.10 -6.87
C CYS A 439 9.19 -16.46 -6.22
N VAL A 440 10.44 -16.92 -6.33
CA VAL A 440 10.91 -18.16 -5.70
C VAL A 440 12.07 -17.86 -4.77
N ALA A 441 11.80 -17.87 -3.47
CA ALA A 441 12.80 -17.69 -2.44
C ALA A 441 13.68 -18.93 -2.30
N ILE A 442 14.90 -18.72 -1.81
CA ILE A 442 15.81 -19.80 -1.43
C ILE A 442 15.41 -20.42 -0.09
N LEU A 443 15.85 -21.66 0.14
CA LEU A 443 15.48 -22.48 1.29
C LEU A 443 16.02 -21.96 2.63
N SER A 444 17.26 -21.45 2.66
CA SER A 444 17.92 -21.07 3.90
C SER A 444 19.12 -20.16 3.68
N GLN A 445 19.66 -19.61 4.77
CA GLN A 445 20.89 -18.80 4.77
C GLN A 445 22.16 -19.51 4.27
N ASN A 446 22.12 -20.83 4.06
CA ASN A 446 23.28 -21.62 3.62
C ASN A 446 23.04 -22.32 2.27
N SER A 447 21.98 -21.96 1.54
CA SER A 447 21.63 -22.64 0.30
C SER A 447 21.02 -21.69 -0.71
N THR A 448 21.38 -21.82 -1.98
CA THR A 448 20.70 -21.18 -3.11
C THR A 448 19.60 -22.04 -3.72
N THR A 449 19.32 -23.21 -3.13
CA THR A 449 18.25 -24.08 -3.61
C THR A 449 16.88 -23.43 -3.37
N PRO A 450 15.93 -23.52 -4.31
CA PRO A 450 14.56 -23.09 -4.08
C PRO A 450 13.96 -23.71 -2.83
N ARG A 451 13.13 -22.94 -2.11
CA ARG A 451 12.33 -23.47 -0.99
C ARG A 451 11.22 -24.40 -1.48
N SER A 452 10.54 -25.05 -0.55
CA SER A 452 9.31 -25.80 -0.84
C SER A 452 8.06 -24.92 -0.78
N ASP A 453 7.05 -25.33 -1.54
CA ASP A 453 5.70 -24.76 -1.58
C ASP A 453 4.86 -25.22 -0.37
N SER A 454 3.59 -24.81 -0.32
CA SER A 454 2.65 -25.17 0.76
C SER A 454 2.34 -26.68 0.85
N LYS A 455 2.67 -27.46 -0.19
CA LYS A 455 2.46 -28.91 -0.27
C LYS A 455 3.75 -29.70 -0.06
N GLY A 456 4.87 -29.02 0.20
CA GLY A 456 6.17 -29.63 0.43
C GLY A 456 6.99 -29.92 -0.83
N ALA A 457 6.51 -29.56 -2.03
CA ALA A 457 7.26 -29.74 -3.28
C ALA A 457 8.21 -28.57 -3.54
N THR A 458 9.35 -28.81 -4.18
CA THR A 458 10.30 -27.73 -4.54
C THR A 458 9.64 -26.72 -5.47
N CYS A 459 9.69 -25.44 -5.10
CA CYS A 459 9.18 -24.33 -5.90
C CYS A 459 9.94 -24.19 -7.22
N LYS A 460 9.22 -23.78 -8.27
CA LYS A 460 9.75 -23.63 -9.63
C LYS A 460 9.31 -22.30 -10.23
N ASP A 461 9.99 -21.89 -11.29
CA ASP A 461 9.58 -20.73 -12.09
C ASP A 461 8.10 -20.85 -12.52
N GLY A 462 7.37 -19.73 -12.50
CA GLY A 462 5.95 -19.69 -12.86
C GLY A 462 4.99 -20.22 -11.78
N THR A 463 5.48 -20.49 -10.56
CA THR A 463 4.62 -20.85 -9.43
C THR A 463 3.57 -19.78 -9.13
N THR A 464 2.38 -20.21 -8.73
CA THR A 464 1.31 -19.32 -8.23
C THR A 464 1.15 -19.41 -6.71
N ASP A 465 1.87 -20.33 -6.05
CA ASP A 465 1.87 -20.46 -4.60
C ASP A 465 2.68 -19.31 -3.99
N ILE A 466 2.00 -18.43 -3.27
CA ILE A 466 2.62 -17.27 -2.64
C ILE A 466 3.69 -17.66 -1.60
N THR A 467 3.59 -18.83 -0.98
CA THR A 467 4.56 -19.29 0.03
C THR A 467 5.94 -19.54 -0.56
N CYS A 468 6.02 -19.82 -1.87
CA CYS A 468 7.29 -19.89 -2.59
C CYS A 468 8.06 -18.59 -2.56
N SER A 469 7.39 -17.44 -2.41
CA SER A 469 8.05 -16.12 -2.39
C SER A 469 8.62 -15.74 -1.04
N TYR A 470 8.28 -16.44 0.05
CA TYR A 470 8.66 -16.00 1.38
C TYR A 470 10.13 -16.26 1.63
N HIS A 471 10.88 -15.22 1.96
CA HIS A 471 12.25 -15.35 2.40
C HIS A 471 12.32 -16.15 3.72
N TYR A 472 13.38 -16.94 3.93
CA TYR A 472 13.51 -17.80 5.12
C TYR A 472 13.53 -17.04 6.45
N SER A 473 13.81 -15.74 6.43
CA SER A 473 13.74 -14.87 7.62
C SER A 473 12.31 -14.49 8.03
N ASN A 474 11.30 -14.88 7.24
CA ASN A 474 9.90 -14.48 7.39
C ASN A 474 9.63 -12.97 7.22
N ILE A 475 10.58 -12.21 6.69
CA ILE A 475 10.32 -10.84 6.23
C ILE A 475 9.56 -10.91 4.93
N ILE A 476 8.34 -10.38 4.91
CA ILE A 476 7.39 -10.47 3.79
C ILE A 476 6.84 -9.08 3.54
N PHE A 477 7.05 -8.54 2.34
CA PHE A 477 6.52 -7.25 1.93
C PHE A 477 5.03 -7.38 1.55
N LYS A 478 4.30 -6.30 1.80
CA LYS A 478 2.93 -6.10 1.31
C LYS A 478 2.92 -5.08 0.17
N ASN A 479 1.79 -4.95 -0.51
CA ASN A 479 1.58 -3.94 -1.55
C ASN A 479 2.71 -3.93 -2.60
N THR A 480 3.15 -5.12 -2.99
CA THR A 480 4.32 -5.30 -3.84
C THR A 480 4.03 -4.89 -5.28
N ILE A 481 4.97 -4.18 -5.90
CA ILE A 481 4.95 -3.81 -7.31
C ILE A 481 6.27 -4.26 -7.92
N MET A 482 6.21 -4.86 -9.10
CA MET A 482 7.38 -5.26 -9.88
C MET A 482 7.17 -4.81 -11.32
N ILE A 483 8.15 -4.10 -11.87
CA ILE A 483 8.13 -3.54 -13.23
C ILE A 483 9.47 -3.85 -13.88
N ASP A 484 9.47 -4.48 -15.04
CA ASP A 484 10.71 -4.82 -15.75
C ASP A 484 11.37 -3.61 -16.44
N GLY A 485 12.57 -3.81 -16.98
CA GLY A 485 13.33 -2.76 -17.66
C GLY A 485 12.68 -2.23 -18.96
N GLU A 486 11.69 -2.95 -19.51
CA GLU A 486 10.88 -2.49 -20.65
C GLU A 486 9.60 -1.74 -20.20
N GLY A 487 9.39 -1.62 -18.89
CA GLY A 487 8.28 -0.91 -18.27
C GLY A 487 6.99 -1.73 -18.12
N TYR A 488 7.02 -3.05 -18.23
CA TYR A 488 5.86 -3.91 -18.03
C TYR A 488 5.71 -4.33 -16.57
N SER A 489 4.49 -4.29 -16.03
CA SER A 489 4.21 -4.76 -14.68
C SER A 489 4.21 -6.28 -14.61
N TRP A 490 4.54 -6.84 -13.45
CA TRP A 490 4.59 -8.28 -13.23
C TRP A 490 3.73 -8.73 -12.05
N THR A 491 3.12 -9.89 -12.24
CA THR A 491 2.59 -10.75 -11.19
C THR A 491 3.28 -12.12 -11.37
N THR A 492 2.54 -13.22 -11.50
CA THR A 492 3.08 -14.51 -11.97
C THR A 492 3.38 -14.51 -13.47
N VAL A 493 2.82 -13.55 -14.20
CA VAL A 493 3.03 -13.35 -15.64
C VAL A 493 3.30 -11.87 -15.94
N LYS A 494 3.87 -11.61 -17.11
CA LYS A 494 4.04 -10.25 -17.64
C LYS A 494 2.66 -9.64 -17.92
N GLY A 495 2.43 -8.46 -17.37
CA GLY A 495 1.22 -7.68 -17.49
C GLY A 495 1.32 -6.57 -18.55
N LYS A 496 0.63 -5.46 -18.31
CA LYS A 496 0.58 -4.30 -19.19
C LYS A 496 1.81 -3.40 -19.01
N LYS A 497 2.14 -2.62 -20.05
CA LYS A 497 3.12 -1.54 -19.94
C LYS A 497 2.57 -0.47 -19.00
N THR A 498 3.32 -0.18 -17.93
CA THR A 498 2.92 0.76 -16.87
C THR A 498 3.94 1.86 -16.66
N SER A 499 5.20 1.65 -17.04
CA SER A 499 6.34 2.50 -16.69
C SER A 499 6.58 2.56 -15.17
N MET A 500 7.81 2.84 -14.77
CA MET A 500 8.18 2.97 -13.35
C MET A 500 8.32 4.45 -12.96
N PRO A 501 8.15 4.83 -11.68
CA PRO A 501 8.38 6.21 -11.25
C PRO A 501 9.84 6.62 -11.48
N SER A 502 10.08 7.90 -11.77
CA SER A 502 11.43 8.50 -11.70
C SER A 502 11.95 8.51 -10.25
N HIS A 503 13.27 8.66 -10.05
CA HIS A 503 13.89 8.63 -8.72
C HIS A 503 13.27 9.66 -7.75
N ASP A 504 12.96 10.87 -8.25
CA ASP A 504 12.28 11.93 -7.51
C ASP A 504 10.79 11.65 -7.24
N GLY A 505 10.16 10.78 -8.04
CA GLY A 505 8.75 10.43 -8.00
C GLY A 505 7.83 11.44 -8.71
N LEU A 506 8.38 12.40 -9.47
CA LEU A 506 7.59 13.45 -10.13
C LEU A 506 7.12 13.09 -11.54
N SER A 507 7.69 12.02 -12.13
CA SER A 507 7.38 11.57 -13.48
C SER A 507 7.45 10.04 -13.59
N THR A 508 7.29 9.52 -14.81
CA THR A 508 7.46 8.10 -15.11
C THR A 508 8.54 7.90 -16.17
N ILE A 509 9.30 6.82 -16.04
CA ILE A 509 10.37 6.40 -16.95
C ILE A 509 10.16 4.96 -17.42
N VAL A 510 10.68 4.62 -18.60
CA VAL A 510 10.62 3.25 -19.15
C VAL A 510 11.97 2.57 -18.89
N GLY A 511 12.03 1.82 -17.79
CA GLY A 511 13.29 1.24 -17.33
C GLY A 511 14.21 2.31 -16.74
N ASN A 512 15.09 1.90 -15.83
CA ASN A 512 16.15 2.78 -15.35
C ASN A 512 17.36 2.72 -16.27
N ASN A 513 17.71 3.86 -16.85
CA ASN A 513 18.83 4.05 -17.77
C ASN A 513 20.03 4.75 -17.11
N SER A 514 20.23 4.50 -15.82
CA SER A 514 21.29 5.13 -15.04
C SER A 514 21.87 4.13 -14.03
N ASN A 515 22.63 4.63 -13.05
CA ASN A 515 22.99 3.80 -11.90
C ASN A 515 21.71 3.36 -11.20
N GLY A 516 21.81 2.29 -10.43
CA GLY A 516 20.74 1.90 -9.54
C GLY A 516 20.42 3.01 -8.53
N TYR A 517 19.25 2.88 -7.90
CA TYR A 517 18.80 3.82 -6.88
C TYR A 517 17.92 3.09 -5.87
N ALA A 518 17.95 3.53 -4.61
CA ALA A 518 16.98 3.07 -3.63
C ALA A 518 16.37 4.24 -2.86
N LYS A 519 15.11 4.09 -2.50
CA LYS A 519 14.35 5.04 -1.70
C LYS A 519 13.55 4.29 -0.66
N ILE A 520 13.66 4.72 0.59
CA ILE A 520 12.89 4.22 1.71
C ILE A 520 12.07 5.38 2.26
N THR A 521 10.75 5.20 2.43
CA THR A 521 9.85 6.25 2.89
C THR A 521 9.02 5.74 4.08
N LEU A 522 9.02 6.47 5.19
CA LEU A 522 8.11 6.22 6.31
C LEU A 522 6.69 6.64 5.89
N ILE A 523 5.77 5.68 5.78
CA ILE A 523 4.37 5.91 5.39
C ILE A 523 3.52 6.25 6.61
N SER A 524 3.70 5.52 7.71
CA SER A 524 2.96 5.72 8.95
C SER A 524 3.80 5.32 10.15
N GLN A 525 3.69 6.06 11.25
CA GLN A 525 4.29 5.74 12.52
C GLN A 525 3.30 4.91 13.36
N ASP A 526 3.80 3.91 14.08
CA ASP A 526 3.03 3.09 15.04
C ASP A 526 3.00 3.67 16.47
#